data_AF-A0A7S0GXW0-F1
#
_entry.id   AF-A0A7S0GXW0-F1
#
_cell.length_a   1.000
_cell.length_b   1.000
_cell.length_c   1.000
_cell.angle_alpha   90.00
_cell.angle_beta   90.00
_cell.angle_gamma   90.00
#
_symmetry.space_group_name_H-M   'P 1'
#
loop_
_entity.id
_entity.type
_entity.pdbx_description
1 polymer ?
#
loop_
_entity_poly.entity_id
_entity_poly.type
_entity_poly.pdbx_seq_one_letter_code
_entity_poly.pdbx_strand_id
1 'polypeptide(L)'
;ESLKGAYLLAEVLGGELGLHCHPKPYSQDESPRTDIIQSVELGDPDRVLNFCRAVQRCSPIDSFVEPVPGVTPGYADPVVFADGTFVFGSTLELSADGPLREPYTVFAQG
;
A
#
# COMPACT_ATOMS: atom_id res chain seq x y z
N GLU A 1 14.58 -4.70 -5.47
CA GLU A 1 14.35 -4.77 -4.00
C GLU A 1 12.87 -4.83 -3.65
N SER A 2 12.01 -4.04 -4.30
CA SER A 2 10.55 -3.95 -4.11
C SER A 2 9.82 -5.28 -3.91
N LEU A 3 10.14 -6.32 -4.70
CA LEU A 3 9.52 -7.64 -4.55
C LEU A 3 9.76 -8.27 -3.16
N LYS A 4 10.95 -8.10 -2.58
CA LYS A 4 11.23 -8.54 -1.20
C LYS A 4 10.43 -7.72 -0.19
N GLY A 5 10.24 -6.43 -0.45
CA GLY A 5 9.38 -5.55 0.34
C GLY A 5 7.92 -6.03 0.34
N ALA A 6 7.39 -6.41 -0.83
CA ALA A 6 6.06 -7.00 -0.94
C ALA A 6 5.92 -8.30 -0.13
N TYR A 7 6.92 -9.20 -0.18
CA TYR A 7 6.94 -10.38 0.69
C TYR A 7 6.96 -10.02 2.18
N LEU A 8 7.80 -9.07 2.59
CA LEU A 8 7.88 -8.62 3.97
C LEU A 8 6.54 -8.05 4.47
N LEU A 9 5.89 -7.21 3.67
CA LEU A 9 4.56 -6.68 3.99
C LEU A 9 3.54 -7.80 4.13
N ALA A 10 3.54 -8.79 3.23
CA ALA A 10 2.65 -9.93 3.32
C ALA A 10 2.86 -10.72 4.61
N GLU A 11 4.12 -11.04 4.97
CA GLU A 11 4.46 -11.77 6.19
C GLU A 11 4.05 -11.02 7.46
N VAL A 12 4.41 -9.74 7.59
CA VAL A 12 4.11 -8.97 8.80
C VAL A 12 2.61 -8.72 8.92
N LEU A 13 1.98 -8.20 7.88
CA LEU A 13 0.57 -7.79 7.95
C LEU A 13 -0.37 -9.00 7.89
N GLY A 14 -0.06 -9.98 7.04
CA GLY A 14 -0.90 -11.16 6.86
C GLY A 14 -0.57 -12.31 7.79
N GLY A 15 0.71 -12.65 7.92
CA GLY A 15 1.18 -13.76 8.74
C GLY A 15 1.14 -13.46 10.23
N GLU A 16 1.74 -12.33 10.66
CA GLU A 16 1.84 -11.99 12.09
C GLU A 16 0.61 -11.25 12.62
N LEU A 17 0.09 -10.28 11.88
CA LEU A 17 -1.07 -9.47 12.31
C LEU A 17 -2.42 -10.04 11.88
N GLY A 18 -2.45 -11.07 11.02
CA GLY A 18 -3.67 -11.76 10.61
C GLY A 18 -4.60 -10.94 9.71
N LEU A 19 -4.10 -9.91 9.03
CA LEU A 19 -4.86 -9.15 8.04
C LEU A 19 -5.03 -9.94 6.74
N HIS A 20 -6.07 -9.65 5.97
CA HIS A 20 -6.24 -10.28 4.67
C HIS A 20 -5.32 -9.60 3.65
N CYS A 21 -4.30 -10.33 3.20
CA CYS A 21 -3.31 -9.87 2.24
C CYS A 21 -3.44 -10.63 0.91
N HIS A 22 -3.25 -9.94 -0.20
CA HIS A 22 -3.14 -10.57 -1.51
C HIS A 22 -2.00 -9.96 -2.34
N PRO A 23 -1.06 -10.75 -2.86
CA PRO A 23 -0.85 -12.18 -2.56
C PRO A 23 -0.52 -12.43 -1.07
N LYS A 24 -0.63 -13.69 -0.62
CA LYS A 24 -0.41 -14.06 0.78
C LYS A 24 1.09 -14.08 1.13
N PRO A 25 1.41 -14.23 2.44
CA PRO A 25 2.69 -14.74 2.89
C PRO A 25 3.22 -15.90 2.04
N TYR A 26 4.54 -15.97 1.88
CA TYR A 26 5.17 -16.99 1.06
C TYR A 26 4.87 -18.39 1.62
N SER A 27 4.38 -19.27 0.76
CA SER A 27 4.28 -20.70 1.04
C SER A 27 4.80 -21.50 -0.15
N GLN A 28 5.29 -22.72 0.11
CA GLN A 28 5.89 -23.57 -0.94
C GLN A 28 4.89 -23.97 -2.02
N ASP A 29 3.58 -23.90 -1.74
CA ASP A 29 2.50 -24.30 -2.64
C ASP A 29 1.97 -23.12 -3.48
N GLU A 30 2.41 -21.89 -3.23
CA GLU A 30 1.94 -20.72 -3.98
C GLU A 30 2.66 -20.50 -5.31
N SER A 31 1.89 -20.03 -6.30
CA SER A 31 2.44 -19.60 -7.57
C SER A 31 3.42 -18.44 -7.37
N PRO A 32 4.51 -18.38 -8.15
CA PRO A 32 5.47 -17.28 -8.04
C PRO A 32 4.80 -15.93 -8.33
N ARG A 33 5.17 -14.90 -7.55
CA ARG A 33 4.75 -13.52 -7.80
C ARG A 33 5.24 -13.03 -9.17
N THR A 34 4.36 -12.40 -9.92
CA THR A 34 4.64 -11.86 -11.26
C THR A 34 4.81 -10.35 -11.29
N ASP A 35 4.45 -9.67 -10.20
CA ASP A 35 4.58 -8.22 -10.02
C ASP A 35 4.98 -7.87 -8.58
N ILE A 36 5.05 -6.58 -8.28
CA ILE A 36 5.45 -6.02 -6.97
C ILE A 36 4.27 -5.56 -6.12
N ILE A 37 3.03 -5.75 -6.58
CA ILE A 37 1.84 -5.22 -5.93
C ILE A 37 1.54 -6.07 -4.69
N GLN A 38 1.37 -5.42 -3.55
CA GLN A 38 0.86 -6.05 -2.34
C GLN A 38 -0.40 -5.33 -1.87
N SER A 39 -1.53 -6.03 -1.83
CA SER A 39 -2.75 -5.49 -1.24
C SER A 39 -2.98 -6.02 0.17
N VAL A 40 -3.60 -5.17 1.01
CA VAL A 40 -3.94 -5.48 2.40
C VAL A 40 -5.30 -4.88 2.72
N GLU A 41 -6.25 -5.70 3.17
CA GLU A 41 -7.56 -5.25 3.63
C GLU A 41 -7.48 -4.79 5.08
N LEU A 42 -7.70 -3.50 5.31
CA LEU A 42 -7.61 -2.90 6.64
C LEU A 42 -8.96 -2.88 7.37
N GLY A 43 -10.06 -3.02 6.62
CA GLY A 43 -11.43 -3.09 7.13
C GLY A 43 -11.98 -1.80 7.71
N ASP A 44 -11.23 -0.70 7.64
CA ASP A 44 -11.59 0.59 8.22
C ASP A 44 -10.94 1.75 7.43
N PRO A 45 -11.68 2.84 7.13
CA PRO A 45 -11.16 3.97 6.35
C PRO A 45 -10.05 4.74 7.08
N ASP A 46 -10.12 4.87 8.41
CA ASP A 46 -9.10 5.58 9.18
C ASP A 46 -7.79 4.78 9.18
N ARG A 47 -7.87 3.44 9.17
CA ARG A 47 -6.67 2.59 8.99
C ARG A 47 -6.00 2.80 7.63
N VAL A 48 -6.76 2.94 6.54
CA VAL A 48 -6.20 3.26 5.21
C VAL A 48 -5.47 4.61 5.25
N LEU A 49 -6.12 5.64 5.81
CA LEU A 49 -5.50 6.96 5.94
C LEU A 49 -4.24 6.91 6.79
N ASN A 50 -4.28 6.26 7.95
CA ASN A 50 -3.13 6.15 8.84
C ASN A 50 -1.99 5.34 8.21
N PHE A 51 -2.28 4.31 7.43
CA PHE A 51 -1.28 3.54 6.69
C PHE A 51 -0.57 4.42 5.66
N CYS A 52 -1.31 5.09 4.77
CA CYS A 52 -0.72 5.98 3.76
C CYS A 52 0.06 7.14 4.40
N ARG A 53 -0.45 7.74 5.49
CA ARG A 53 0.27 8.79 6.24
C ARG A 53 1.58 8.28 6.83
N ALA A 54 1.60 7.06 7.35
CA ALA A 54 2.82 6.44 7.87
C ALA A 54 3.84 6.19 6.76
N VAL A 55 3.40 5.69 5.59
CA VAL A 55 4.26 5.52 4.42
C VAL A 55 4.86 6.86 3.99
N GLN A 56 4.03 7.89 3.79
CA GLN A 56 4.50 9.22 3.40
C GLN A 56 5.52 9.79 4.38
N ARG A 57 5.28 9.68 5.69
CA ARG A 57 6.22 10.15 6.73
C ARG A 57 7.57 9.43 6.70
N CYS A 58 7.61 8.21 6.20
CA CYS A 58 8.83 7.42 6.04
C CYS A 58 9.51 7.60 4.67
N SER A 59 8.91 8.38 3.76
CA SER A 59 9.44 8.62 2.42
C SER A 59 10.58 9.64 2.40
N PRO A 60 11.49 9.59 1.41
CA PRO A 60 12.61 10.52 1.31
C PRO A 60 12.20 11.94 0.89
N ILE A 61 11.14 12.08 0.08
CA ILE A 61 10.62 13.37 -0.39
C ILE A 61 9.28 13.65 0.26
N ASP A 62 9.03 14.91 0.61
CA ASP A 62 7.76 15.41 1.15
C ASP A 62 7.23 14.64 2.38
N SER A 63 8.13 14.12 3.24
CA SER A 63 7.74 13.38 4.45
C SER A 63 6.99 14.20 5.51
N PHE A 64 7.07 15.52 5.43
CA PHE A 64 6.31 16.45 6.28
C PHE A 64 4.89 16.72 5.74
N VAL A 65 4.58 16.31 4.51
CA VAL A 65 3.26 16.48 3.89
C VAL A 65 2.35 15.35 4.35
N GLU A 66 1.12 15.69 4.72
CA GLU A 66 0.12 14.71 5.15
C GLU A 66 -0.83 14.37 3.99
N PRO A 67 -0.89 13.10 3.55
CA PRO A 67 -1.80 12.70 2.49
C PRO A 67 -3.25 12.74 2.98
N VAL A 68 -4.12 13.24 2.12
CA VAL A 68 -5.56 13.37 2.33
C VAL A 68 -6.31 12.71 1.17
N PRO A 69 -7.50 12.14 1.42
CA PRO A 69 -8.28 11.53 0.35
C PRO A 69 -8.84 12.62 -0.57
N GLY A 70 -8.76 12.38 -1.88
CA GLY A 70 -9.18 13.31 -2.92
C GLY A 70 -9.96 12.62 -4.04
N VAL A 71 -10.73 13.41 -4.79
CA VAL A 71 -11.39 12.93 -6.02
C VAL A 71 -10.36 12.93 -7.14
N THR A 72 -10.02 11.75 -7.64
CA THR A 72 -9.03 11.57 -8.71
C THR A 72 -9.72 11.18 -10.01
N PRO A 73 -9.47 11.86 -11.13
CA PRO A 73 -10.04 11.50 -12.43
C PRO A 73 -9.79 10.02 -12.76
N GLY A 74 -10.85 9.31 -13.14
CA GLY A 74 -10.81 7.87 -13.46
C GLY A 74 -11.12 6.95 -12.28
N TYR A 75 -11.12 7.45 -11.05
CA TYR A 75 -11.54 6.71 -9.87
C TYR A 75 -12.98 7.06 -9.48
N ALA A 76 -13.77 6.04 -9.13
CA ALA A 76 -15.18 6.21 -8.76
C ALA A 76 -15.35 6.77 -7.33
N ASP A 77 -14.39 6.47 -6.45
CA ASP A 77 -14.41 6.81 -5.03
C ASP A 77 -13.18 7.65 -4.67
N PRO A 78 -13.22 8.43 -3.57
CA PRO A 78 -12.05 9.15 -3.10
C PRO A 78 -10.86 8.21 -2.84
N VAL A 79 -9.67 8.61 -3.27
CA VAL A 79 -8.43 7.84 -3.10
C VAL A 79 -7.42 8.67 -2.33
N VAL A 80 -6.67 8.02 -1.45
CA VAL A 80 -5.50 8.61 -0.79
C VAL A 80 -4.23 8.04 -1.43
N PHE A 81 -3.21 8.86 -1.61
CA PHE A 81 -1.92 8.48 -2.18
C PHE A 81 -0.79 8.92 -1.25
N ALA A 82 0.13 8.02 -0.96
CA ALA A 82 1.45 8.30 -0.40
C ALA A 82 2.48 8.08 -1.52
N ASP A 83 3.08 9.18 -1.97
CA ASP A 83 3.96 9.24 -3.16
C ASP A 83 5.13 10.20 -2.89
N GLY A 84 5.82 10.01 -1.76
CA GLY A 84 7.01 10.78 -1.38
C GLY A 84 8.26 10.36 -2.16
N THR A 85 8.17 10.35 -3.49
CA THR A 85 9.14 9.75 -4.41
C THR A 85 10.03 10.80 -5.07
N PHE A 86 11.24 10.40 -5.49
CA PHE A 86 12.15 11.30 -6.22
C PHE A 86 11.63 11.63 -7.61
N VAL A 87 11.02 10.65 -8.28
CA VAL A 87 10.35 10.82 -9.57
C VAL A 87 8.84 10.83 -9.33
N PHE A 88 8.20 11.96 -9.63
CA PHE A 88 6.75 12.14 -9.42
C PHE A 88 5.92 11.00 -10.02
N GLY A 89 5.09 10.34 -9.20
CA GLY A 89 4.24 9.22 -9.61
C GLY A 89 4.97 7.88 -9.76
N SER A 90 6.21 7.75 -9.27
CA SER A 90 6.98 6.51 -9.38
C SER A 90 6.46 5.44 -8.43
N THR A 91 5.91 4.37 -8.98
CA THR A 91 5.48 3.19 -8.19
C THR A 91 6.55 2.10 -8.10
N LEU A 92 7.77 2.37 -8.58
CA LEU A 92 8.96 1.55 -8.32
C LEU A 92 9.70 1.99 -7.06
N GLU A 93 9.42 3.21 -6.59
CA GLU A 93 9.79 3.69 -5.27
C GLU A 93 8.65 3.39 -4.29
N LEU A 94 8.98 3.29 -3.00
CA LEU A 94 8.01 2.96 -1.97
C LEU A 94 6.83 3.95 -1.99
N SER A 95 5.65 3.41 -2.26
CA SER A 95 4.39 4.15 -2.35
C SER A 95 3.26 3.30 -1.79
N ALA A 96 2.18 3.96 -1.35
CA ALA A 96 0.98 3.28 -0.92
C ALA A 96 -0.27 4.11 -1.19
N ASP A 97 -1.30 3.46 -1.72
CA ASP A 97 -2.54 4.12 -2.11
C ASP A 97 -3.75 3.20 -1.92
N GLY A 98 -4.94 3.79 -1.80
CA GLY A 98 -6.15 3.01 -1.60
C GLY A 98 -7.44 3.83 -1.69
N PRO A 99 -8.50 3.29 -2.30
CA PRO A 99 -9.80 3.95 -2.31
C PRO A 99 -10.46 3.86 -0.94
N LEU A 100 -11.16 4.92 -0.53
CA LEU A 100 -11.98 4.93 0.68
C LEU A 100 -13.33 4.26 0.45
N ARG A 101 -13.29 2.97 0.11
CA ARG A 101 -14.46 2.09 -0.03
C ARG A 101 -14.17 0.73 0.59
N GLU A 102 -15.22 0.01 1.00
CA GLU A 102 -15.08 -1.37 1.46
C GLU A 102 -14.40 -2.27 0.40
N PRO A 103 -13.51 -3.21 0.82
CA PRO A 103 -13.16 -3.57 2.21
C PRO A 103 -11.99 -2.74 2.80
N TYR A 104 -11.78 -1.52 2.31
CA TYR A 104 -10.71 -0.60 2.73
C TYR A 104 -9.33 -1.19 2.49
N THR A 105 -9.11 -1.55 1.23
CA THR A 105 -7.85 -2.13 0.76
C THR A 105 -6.83 -1.05 0.46
N VAL A 106 -5.63 -1.20 1.02
CA VAL A 106 -4.45 -0.44 0.60
C VAL A 106 -3.60 -1.30 -0.34
N PHE A 107 -3.04 -0.67 -1.35
CA PHE A 107 -2.01 -1.23 -2.24
C PHE A 107 -0.68 -0.58 -1.84
N ALA A 108 0.30 -1.39 -1.50
CA ALA A 108 1.64 -0.96 -1.16
C ALA A 108 2.64 -1.65 -2.08
N GLN A 109 3.51 -0.86 -2.69
CA GLN A 109 4.49 -1.33 -3.67
C GLN A 109 5.73 -0.43 -3.68
N GLY A 110 6.78 -0.90 -4.36
CA GLY A 110 8.05 -0.19 -4.48
C GLY A 110 9.13 -0.66 -3.52
#